data_AF-X1RRM5-F1
#
_entry.id   AF-X1RRM5-F1
#
_cell.length_a   1.000
_cell.length_b   1.000
_cell.length_c   1.000
_cell.angle_alpha   90.00
_cell.angle_beta   90.00
_cell.angle_gamma   90.00
#
_symmetry.space_group_name_H-M   'P 1'
#
loop_
_entity.id
_entity.type
_entity.pdbx_description
1 polymer ?
#
loop_
_entity_poly.entity_id
_entity_poly.type
_entity_poly.pdbx_seq_one_letter_code
_entity_poly.pdbx_strand_id
1 'polypeptide(L)' 'MAYVYIRTEPGVWTVGFYEPHGEWVAESDHSSKEDAAARVHYLNGGNEPENPYILHGAELERTERGRG' A
#
# COMPACT_ATOMS: atom_id res chain seq x y z
N MET A 1 5.42 -7.60 -13.22
CA MET A 1 5.26 -8.69 -12.22
C MET A 1 4.02 -8.36 -11.41
N ALA A 2 3.16 -9.34 -11.14
CA ALA A 2 1.93 -9.11 -10.37
C ALA A 2 2.09 -9.73 -8.98
N TYR A 3 1.91 -8.91 -7.95
CA TYR A 3 1.89 -9.38 -6.57
C TYR A 3 0.54 -10.00 -6.24
N VAL A 4 0.56 -11.05 -5.43
CA VAL A 4 -0.61 -11.73 -4.88
C VAL A 4 -0.35 -12.06 -3.42
N TYR A 5 -1.39 -12.46 -2.69
CA TYR A 5 -1.26 -12.97 -1.33
C TYR A 5 -1.82 -14.38 -1.24
N ILE A 6 -1.21 -15.22 -0.40
CA ILE A 6 -1.64 -16.58 -0.12
C ILE A 6 -1.72 -16.78 1.39
N ARG A 7 -2.65 -17.63 1.85
CA ARG A 7 -2.69 -18.03 3.26
C ARG A 7 -1.69 -19.16 3.47
N THR A 8 -0.60 -18.88 4.18
CA THR A 8 0.46 -19.85 4.47
C THR A 8 0.13 -20.66 5.73
N GLU A 9 -0.45 -20.02 6.74
CA GLU A 9 -0.84 -20.65 8.00
C GLU A 9 -2.20 -20.13 8.52
N PRO A 10 -2.81 -20.78 9.53
CA PRO A 10 -3.98 -20.23 10.18
C PRO A 10 -3.72 -18.86 10.82
N GLY A 11 -4.17 -17.79 10.15
CA GLY A 11 -4.00 -16.41 10.62
C GLY A 11 -2.75 -15.70 10.07
N VAL A 12 -2.03 -16.33 9.14
CA VAL A 12 -0.88 -15.72 8.44
C VAL A 12 -1.16 -15.68 6.95
N TRP A 13 -1.02 -14.49 6.37
CA TRP A 13 -1.17 -14.21 4.96
C TRP A 13 0.14 -13.64 4.42
N THR A 14 0.75 -14.34 3.47
CA THR A 14 2.03 -13.94 2.88
C THR A 14 1.79 -13.31 1.51
N VAL A 15 2.29 -12.10 1.34
CA VAL A 15 2.36 -11.39 0.05
C VAL A 15 3.62 -11.83 -0.69
N GLY A 16 3.51 -11.99 -2.00
CA GLY A 16 4.63 -12.37 -2.85
C GLY A 16 4.26 -12.34 -4.32
N PHE A 17 5.14 -12.86 -5.17
CA PHE A 17 4.89 -13.00 -6.60
C PHE A 17 5.54 -14.27 -7.13
N TYR A 18 5.11 -14.68 -8.32
CA TYR A 18 5.76 -15.77 -9.04
C TYR A 18 6.77 -15.21 -10.03
N GLU A 19 7.99 -15.75 -10.01
CA GLU A 19 8.99 -15.49 -11.03
C GLU A 19 8.55 -16.07 -12.38
N PRO A 20 9.13 -15.63 -13.52
CA PRO A 20 8.76 -16.15 -14.83
C PRO A 20 8.91 -17.68 -15.00
N HIS A 21 9.75 -18.32 -14.18
CA HIS A 21 9.93 -19.76 -14.13
C HIS A 21 8.98 -20.48 -13.16
N GLY A 22 8.08 -19.74 -12.48
CA GLY A 22 7.03 -20.29 -11.62
C GLY A 22 7.40 -20.48 -10.16
N GLU A 23 8.60 -20.06 -9.72
CA GLU A 23 8.96 -20.13 -8.29
C GLU A 23 8.28 -18.99 -7.52
N TRP A 24 7.84 -19.30 -6.29
CA TRP A 24 7.22 -18.34 -5.38
C TRP A 24 8.29 -17.57 -4.62
N VAL A 25 8.21 -16.24 -4.68
CA VAL A 25 9.06 -15.33 -3.90
C VAL A 25 8.21 -14.57 -2.90
N ALA A 26 8.44 -14.83 -1.61
CA ALA A 26 7.77 -14.14 -0.52
C ALA A 26 8.33 -12.71 -0.33
N GLU A 27 7.45 -11.77 -0.01
CA GLU A 27 7.78 -10.36 0.24
C GLU A 27 7.48 -9.96 1.69
N SER A 28 6.29 -10.27 2.23
CA SER A 28 5.89 -9.90 3.59
C SER A 28 4.78 -10.78 4.16
N ASP A 29 4.72 -10.92 5.48
CA ASP A 29 3.65 -11.63 6.20
C ASP A 29 2.73 -10.66 6.94
N HIS A 30 1.44 -11.01 6.98
CA HIS A 30 0.36 -10.21 7.57
C HIS A 30 -0.56 -11.07 8.42
N SER A 31 -1.06 -10.52 9.52
CA SER A 31 -1.98 -11.23 10.44
C SER A 31 -3.44 -11.22 9.98
N SER A 32 -3.77 -10.38 8.99
CA SER A 32 -5.11 -10.25 8.43
C SER A 32 -5.08 -10.34 6.90
N LYS A 33 -6.21 -10.76 6.32
CA LYS A 33 -6.34 -10.84 4.86
C LYS A 33 -6.40 -9.44 4.26
N GLU A 34 -7.01 -8.52 5.00
CA GLU A 34 -7.24 -7.13 4.63
C GLU A 34 -5.91 -6.38 4.47
N ASP A 35 -4.99 -6.55 5.41
CA ASP A 35 -3.65 -5.94 5.35
C ASP A 35 -2.82 -6.50 4.18
N ALA A 36 -2.86 -7.83 3.98
CA ALA A 36 -2.20 -8.47 2.83
C ALA A 36 -2.78 -7.97 1.49
N ALA A 37 -4.11 -7.79 1.42
CA ALA A 37 -4.77 -7.26 0.24
C ALA A 37 -4.40 -5.81 -0.03
N ALA A 38 -4.33 -4.96 1.00
CA ALA A 38 -3.89 -3.58 0.89
C ALA A 38 -2.43 -3.50 0.39
N ARG A 39 -1.54 -4.35 0.93
CA ARG A 39 -0.15 -4.43 0.49
C ARG A 39 -0.03 -4.87 -0.98
N VAL A 40 -0.79 -5.89 -1.39
CA VAL A 40 -0.84 -6.34 -2.79
C VAL A 40 -1.37 -5.23 -3.71
N HIS A 41 -2.41 -4.52 -3.29
CA HIS A 41 -2.96 -3.41 -4.07
C HIS A 41 -1.91 -2.33 -4.30
N TYR A 42 -1.22 -1.89 -3.24
CA TYR A 42 -0.12 -0.93 -3.32
C TYR A 42 1.01 -1.38 -4.24
N LEU A 43 1.50 -2.62 -4.07
CA LEU A 43 2.62 -3.16 -4.87
C LEU A 43 2.25 -3.34 -6.34
N ASN A 44 0.96 -3.54 -6.64
CA ASN A 44 0.45 -3.58 -8.01
C ASN A 44 0.13 -2.19 -8.59
N GLY A 45 0.54 -1.10 -7.92
CA GLY A 45 0.37 0.27 -8.40
C GLY A 45 -0.97 0.91 -8.05
N GLY A 46 -1.73 0.31 -7.13
CA GLY A 46 -2.91 0.94 -6.54
C GLY A 46 -2.50 2.07 -5.60
N ASN A 47 -3.07 3.26 -5.80
CA ASN A 47 -2.98 4.33 -4.82
C ASN A 47 -4.00 4.08 -3.70
N GLU A 48 -3.70 4.56 -2.48
CA GLU A 48 -4.75 4.69 -1.47
C GLU A 48 -5.90 5.51 -2.06
N PRO A 49 -7.17 5.18 -1.74
CA PRO A 49 -8.28 6.00 -2.18
C PRO A 49 -7.99 7.44 -1.76
N GLU A 50 -7.96 8.35 -2.73
CA GLU A 50 -7.74 9.76 -2.45
C GLU A 50 -8.72 10.16 -1.35
N ASN A 51 -8.19 10.53 -0.19
CA ASN A 51 -9.03 10.90 0.95
C ASN A 51 -9.92 12.06 0.48
N PRO A 52 -11.25 11.89 0.35
CA PRO A 52 -12.12 12.93 -0.18
C PRO A 52 -12.19 14.16 0.73
N TYR A 53 -11.58 14.10 1.92
CA TYR A 53 -11.43 15.21 2.86
C TYR A 53 -10.08 15.93 2.78
N ILE A 54 -9.11 15.46 1.98
CA ILE A 54 -7.92 16.26 1.66
C ILE A 54 -8.29 17.22 0.52
N LEU A 55 -8.70 18.43 0.90
CA LEU A 55 -8.75 19.59 0.01
C LEU A 55 -7.33 19.80 -0.56
N HIS A 56 -7.08 19.27 -1.76
CA HIS A 56 -5.91 19.62 -2.56
C HIS A 56 -5.93 21.12 -2.83
N GLY A 57 -5.14 21.89 -2.08
CA GLY A 57 -4.94 23.32 -2.34
C GLY A 57 -4.92 24.28 -1.14
N ALA A 58 -4.99 23.82 0.11
CA ALA A 58 -4.64 24.70 1.23
C ALA A 58 -3.11 24.72 1.41
N GLU A 59 -2.46 25.41 0.48
CA GLU A 59 -1.10 25.92 0.61
C GLU A 59 -1.01 26.59 1.99
N LEU A 60 -0.27 25.98 2.90
CA LEU A 60 0.18 26.64 4.12
C LEU A 60 1.22 27.67 3.69
N GLU A 61 0.76 28.78 3.11
CA GLU A 61 1.52 30.02 2.95
C GLU A 61 1.78 30.60 4.35
N ARG A 62 2.68 29.95 5.09
CA ARG A 62 3.53 30.65 6.06
C ARG A 62 4.58 31.40 5.25
N THR A 63 4.27 32.63 4.87
CA THR A 63 5.31 33.61 4.56
C THR A 63 4.89 35.00 5.06
N GLU A 64 5.48 35.31 6.22
CA GLU A 64 5.89 36.59 6.77
C GLU A 64 5.58 37.89 5.99
N ARG A 65 4.83 38.80 6.63
CA ARG A 65 5.01 40.27 6.73
C ARG A 65 3.91 40.78 7.67
N GLY A 66 4.15 41.40 8.82
CA GLY A 66 5.10 42.46 9.09
C GLY A 66 4.36 43.81 9.09
N ARG A 67 4.07 44.34 10.29
CA ARG A 67 3.67 45.74 10.64
C ARG A 67 2.33 46.28 10.12
N GLY A 68 1.64 46.95 11.06
CA GLY A 68 0.54 47.89 10.83
C GLY A 68 -0.23 48.10 12.12
#